data_AF-A0A3Q2Z8A8-F1
#
_entry.id   AF-A0A3Q2Z8A8-F1
#
_cell.length_a   1.000
_cell.length_b   1.000
_cell.length_c   1.000
_cell.angle_alpha   90.00
_cell.angle_beta   90.00
_cell.angle_gamma   90.00
#
_symmetry.space_group_name_H-M   'P 1'
#
loop_
_entity.id
_entity.type
_entity.pdbx_description
1 polymer ?
#
loop_
_entity_poly.entity_id
_entity_poly.type
_entity_poly.pdbx_seq_one_letter_code
_entity_poly.pdbx_strand_id
1 'polypeptide(L)'
;MSLCKIPCLFHKKIHSHLALRRAHSTSAPLHQGIPGSLWKLGKLNHIAIAVPDMDKATALYRDVLGATVSEKVPLPEHGVYTVFVELGNTKLELLHPLGDKSPISGFLQKNKAGGMHHICIEVSTRK
;
A
#
# COMPACT_ATOMS: atom_id res chain seq x y z
N MET A 1 21.41 6.99 -43.83
CA MET A 1 20.30 7.71 -44.49
C MET A 1 19.08 7.56 -43.60
N SER A 2 18.38 8.56 -43.09
CA SER A 2 18.40 10.01 -43.27
C SER A 2 17.90 10.60 -41.94
N LEU A 3 18.65 11.53 -41.38
CA LEU A 3 18.16 12.51 -40.42
C LEU A 3 17.30 13.51 -41.18
N CYS A 4 16.11 13.84 -40.69
CA CYS A 4 15.50 15.11 -41.04
C CYS A 4 15.15 15.88 -39.76
N LYS A 5 15.54 17.14 -39.79
CA LYS A 5 15.81 18.02 -38.67
C LYS A 5 15.20 19.36 -39.08
N ILE A 6 14.50 19.99 -38.12
CA ILE A 6 14.33 21.44 -37.90
C ILE A 6 13.38 22.25 -38.86
N PRO A 7 13.08 23.53 -38.56
CA PRO A 7 11.75 24.00 -38.13
C PRO A 7 11.22 25.13 -39.05
N CYS A 8 10.13 25.80 -38.69
CA CYS A 8 9.83 27.11 -39.26
C CYS A 8 9.35 28.09 -38.19
N LEU A 9 10.07 29.21 -38.08
CA LEU A 9 9.80 30.37 -37.23
C LEU A 9 8.88 31.40 -37.94
N PHE A 10 8.59 32.51 -37.23
CA PHE A 10 8.06 33.84 -37.64
C PHE A 10 6.52 33.97 -37.53
N HIS A 11 5.90 35.04 -37.00
CA HIS A 11 6.34 36.39 -36.66
C HIS A 11 5.38 37.13 -35.67
N LYS A 12 5.85 38.31 -35.23
CA LYS A 12 5.33 39.37 -34.32
C LYS A 12 3.83 39.75 -34.46
N LYS A 13 3.05 39.91 -33.37
CA LYS A 13 2.78 41.10 -32.51
C LYS A 13 1.86 42.17 -33.15
N ILE A 14 0.72 42.51 -32.52
CA ILE A 14 0.21 43.87 -32.13
C ILE A 14 -1.28 43.83 -31.71
N HIS A 15 -1.61 44.75 -30.80
CA HIS A 15 -2.75 44.96 -29.89
C HIS A 15 -4.16 45.18 -30.50
N SER A 16 -5.22 44.85 -29.74
CA SER A 16 -6.11 45.85 -29.08
C SER A 16 -7.50 45.29 -28.68
N HIS A 17 -7.93 45.69 -27.46
CA HIS A 17 -9.30 45.88 -26.96
C HIS A 17 -10.43 44.88 -27.28
N LEU A 18 -10.81 44.07 -26.28
CA LEU A 18 -12.09 44.22 -25.55
C LEU A 18 -12.10 43.28 -24.33
N ALA A 19 -12.14 43.86 -23.13
CA ALA A 19 -12.28 43.11 -21.89
C ALA A 19 -13.74 42.66 -21.72
N LEU A 20 -14.10 41.49 -22.25
CA LEU A 20 -15.34 40.82 -21.85
C LEU A 20 -15.07 40.05 -20.55
N ARG A 21 -15.37 40.67 -19.42
CA ARG A 21 -15.34 40.00 -18.11
C ARG A 21 -16.39 38.87 -18.12
N ARG A 22 -15.97 37.64 -18.41
CA ARG A 22 -16.71 36.44 -18.00
C ARG A 22 -16.73 36.43 -16.48
N ALA A 23 -17.87 36.72 -15.88
CA ALA A 23 -18.14 36.40 -14.49
C ALA A 23 -17.96 34.89 -14.32
N HIS A 24 -16.78 34.49 -13.86
CA HIS A 24 -16.58 33.14 -13.37
C HIS A 24 -17.33 33.10 -12.05
N SER A 25 -18.53 32.53 -12.09
CA SER A 25 -19.19 32.07 -10.88
C SER A 25 -18.23 31.10 -10.20
N THR A 26 -17.56 31.56 -9.15
CA THR A 26 -16.81 30.69 -8.26
C THR A 26 -17.85 29.89 -7.48
N SER A 27 -18.34 28.80 -8.07
CA SER A 27 -18.99 27.77 -7.27
C SER A 27 -17.91 27.24 -6.34
N ALA A 28 -17.97 27.64 -5.07
CA ALA A 28 -17.20 27.01 -4.02
C ALA A 28 -17.43 25.49 -4.11
N PRO A 29 -16.40 24.65 -3.94
CA PRO A 29 -16.63 23.23 -3.85
C PRO A 29 -17.58 22.99 -2.68
N LEU A 30 -18.68 22.28 -2.93
CA LEU A 30 -19.60 21.82 -1.89
C LEU A 30 -18.86 20.86 -0.96
N HIS A 31 -18.09 21.39 -0.02
CA HIS A 31 -17.64 20.67 1.16
C HIS A 31 -18.66 20.90 2.27
N GLN A 32 -19.91 20.57 1.98
CA GLN A 32 -20.98 20.56 2.98
C GLN A 32 -21.29 19.09 3.29
N GLY A 33 -20.88 18.64 4.48
CA GLY A 33 -21.62 17.59 5.17
C GLY A 33 -20.89 16.33 5.62
N ILE A 34 -19.58 16.16 5.44
CA ILE A 34 -18.86 15.08 6.16
C ILE A 34 -18.26 15.69 7.43
N PRO A 35 -18.70 15.28 8.64
CA PRO A 35 -18.03 15.67 9.87
C PRO A 35 -16.54 15.37 9.71
N GLY A 36 -15.68 16.40 9.82
CA GLY A 36 -14.23 16.22 9.64
C GLY A 36 -13.77 15.06 10.51
N SER A 37 -13.33 13.98 9.87
CA SER A 37 -13.24 12.65 10.50
C SER A 37 -12.49 12.73 11.82
N LEU A 38 -13.07 12.15 12.87
CA LEU A 38 -12.41 11.98 14.18
C LEU A 38 -11.12 11.16 14.03
N TRP A 39 -11.04 10.34 12.98
CA TRP A 39 -9.92 9.46 12.68
C TRP A 39 -9.26 9.85 11.36
N LYS A 40 -7.92 9.93 11.38
CA LYS A 40 -7.08 10.21 10.20
C LYS A 40 -6.40 8.91 9.76
N LEU A 41 -6.51 8.57 8.48
CA LEU A 41 -5.82 7.41 7.92
C LEU A 41 -4.30 7.64 7.93
N GLY A 42 -3.57 6.65 8.42
CA GLY A 42 -2.12 6.65 8.58
C GLY A 42 -1.40 5.84 7.51
N LYS A 43 -0.24 5.29 7.86
CA LYS A 43 0.62 4.52 6.96
C LYS A 43 0.15 3.06 6.87
N LEU A 44 0.60 2.38 5.82
CA LEU A 44 0.53 0.92 5.74
C LEU A 44 1.49 0.34 6.79
N ASN A 45 0.94 -0.33 7.79
CA ASN A 45 1.73 -0.94 8.85
C ASN A 45 2.39 -2.23 8.35
N HIS A 46 1.59 -3.16 7.83
CA HIS A 46 2.07 -4.40 7.24
C HIS A 46 1.09 -5.01 6.23
N ILE A 47 1.62 -5.93 5.42
CA ILE A 47 0.86 -6.86 4.58
C ILE A 47 1.04 -8.27 5.14
N ALA A 48 -0.05 -8.91 5.54
CA ALA A 48 -0.01 -10.26 6.07
C ALA A 48 -0.13 -11.29 4.95
N ILE A 49 0.78 -12.27 4.95
CA ILE A 49 0.84 -13.36 3.97
C ILE A 49 0.75 -14.67 4.75
N ALA A 50 -0.31 -15.44 4.50
CA ALA A 50 -0.42 -16.79 5.05
C ALA A 50 0.49 -17.74 4.26
N VAL A 51 1.37 -18.47 4.95
CA VAL A 51 2.35 -19.36 4.34
C VAL A 51 2.16 -20.80 4.82
N PRO A 52 2.24 -21.80 3.93
CA PRO A 52 2.08 -23.20 4.30
C PRO A 52 3.31 -23.78 5.00
N ASP A 53 4.47 -23.13 4.87
CA ASP A 53 5.74 -23.55 5.45
C ASP A 53 6.54 -22.31 5.84
N MET A 54 6.69 -22.08 7.15
CA MET A 54 7.32 -20.88 7.67
C MET A 54 8.81 -20.81 7.33
N ASP A 55 9.51 -21.94 7.39
CA ASP A 55 10.96 -21.97 7.23
C ASP A 55 11.33 -21.74 5.75
N LYS A 56 10.57 -22.33 4.82
CA LYS A 56 10.75 -22.07 3.38
C LYS A 56 10.42 -20.63 3.00
N ALA A 57 9.33 -20.08 3.54
CA ALA A 57 8.96 -18.69 3.26
C ALA A 57 10.01 -17.72 3.80
N THR A 58 10.49 -17.94 5.03
CA THR A 58 11.55 -17.15 5.64
C THR A 58 12.84 -17.22 4.84
N ALA A 59 13.27 -18.42 4.43
CA ALA A 59 14.47 -18.61 3.61
C ALA A 59 14.35 -17.92 2.24
N LEU A 60 13.18 -17.91 1.61
CA LEU A 60 12.97 -17.18 0.36
C LEU A 60 13.27 -15.68 0.54
N TYR A 61 12.69 -15.04 1.55
CA TYR A 61 12.90 -13.61 1.76
C TYR A 61 14.33 -13.29 2.23
N ARG A 62 14.90 -14.11 3.12
CA ARG A 62 16.24 -13.89 3.67
C ARG A 62 17.35 -14.24 2.66
N ASP A 63 17.34 -15.44 2.12
CA ASP A 63 18.49 -16.03 1.41
C ASP A 63 18.43 -15.74 -0.09
N VAL A 64 17.24 -15.70 -0.68
CA VAL A 64 17.08 -15.48 -2.13
C VAL A 64 16.90 -14.00 -2.43
N LEU A 65 16.07 -13.31 -1.66
CA LEU A 65 15.74 -11.90 -1.88
C LEU A 65 16.60 -10.93 -1.05
N GLY A 66 17.40 -11.43 -0.10
CA GLY A 66 18.33 -10.62 0.69
C GLY A 66 17.68 -9.69 1.70
N ALA A 67 16.42 -9.93 2.09
CA ALA A 67 15.72 -9.10 3.06
C ALA A 67 16.16 -9.41 4.49
N THR A 68 16.03 -8.43 5.39
CA THR A 68 16.17 -8.67 6.82
C THR A 68 14.90 -9.30 7.35
N VAL A 69 15.02 -10.47 7.99
CA VAL A 69 13.89 -11.26 8.48
C VAL A 69 14.06 -11.53 9.98
N SER A 70 12.99 -11.38 10.74
CA SER A 70 12.99 -11.64 12.19
C SER A 70 13.00 -13.15 12.50
N GLU A 71 13.26 -13.47 13.76
CA GLU A 71 13.01 -14.81 14.30
C GLU A 71 11.51 -15.14 14.28
N LYS A 72 11.21 -16.45 14.29
CA LYS A 72 9.84 -16.97 14.39
C LYS A 72 9.30 -16.80 15.80
N VAL A 73 8.20 -16.07 15.94
CA VAL A 73 7.56 -15.82 17.24
C VAL A 73 6.21 -16.52 17.31
N PRO A 74 5.95 -17.36 18.34
CA PRO A 74 4.62 -17.90 18.59
C PRO A 74 3.70 -16.83 19.20
N LEU A 75 2.48 -16.72 18.69
CA LEU A 75 1.40 -15.91 19.24
C LEU A 75 0.19 -16.80 19.56
N PRO A 76 0.18 -17.52 20.70
CA PRO A 76 -0.86 -18.49 21.03
C PRO A 76 -2.27 -17.89 21.09
N GLU A 77 -2.41 -16.66 21.60
CA GLU A 77 -3.69 -15.96 21.71
C GLU A 77 -4.33 -15.70 20.33
N HIS A 78 -3.52 -15.57 19.30
CA HIS A 78 -3.95 -15.38 17.91
C HIS A 78 -3.92 -16.67 17.10
N GLY A 79 -3.43 -17.78 17.67
CA GLY A 79 -3.32 -19.07 17.00
C GLY A 79 -2.40 -19.03 15.77
N VAL A 80 -1.34 -18.22 15.79
CA VAL A 80 -0.39 -18.13 14.67
C VAL A 80 1.07 -18.06 15.15
N TYR A 81 1.98 -18.54 14.32
CA TYR A 81 3.37 -18.09 14.31
C TYR A 81 3.50 -16.90 13.37
N THR A 82 4.34 -15.94 13.75
CA THR A 82 4.66 -14.77 12.93
C THR A 82 6.15 -14.65 12.67
N VAL A 83 6.50 -14.15 11.49
CA VAL A 83 7.84 -13.72 11.09
C VAL A 83 7.69 -12.41 10.32
N PHE A 84 8.51 -11.41 10.65
CA PHE A 84 8.51 -10.12 9.98
C PHE A 84 9.63 -10.02 8.96
N VAL A 85 9.30 -9.57 7.75
CA VAL A 85 10.26 -9.18 6.71
C VAL A 85 10.29 -7.66 6.62
N GLU A 86 11.45 -7.07 6.85
CA GLU A 86 11.63 -5.62 6.85
C GLU A 86 11.88 -5.11 5.43
N LEU A 87 11.05 -4.17 4.95
CA LEU A 87 11.18 -3.52 3.64
C LEU A 87 11.59 -2.04 3.72
N GLY A 88 11.85 -1.55 4.94
CA GLY A 88 12.22 -0.15 5.22
C GLY A 88 11.03 0.79 5.34
N ASN A 89 10.09 0.79 4.39
CA ASN A 89 8.89 1.64 4.44
C ASN A 89 7.67 0.97 5.11
N THR A 90 7.62 -0.36 5.10
CA THR A 90 6.57 -1.20 5.69
C THR A 90 7.14 -2.60 5.97
N LYS A 91 6.30 -3.52 6.45
CA LYS A 91 6.67 -4.90 6.75
C LYS A 91 5.79 -5.90 6.02
N LEU A 92 6.36 -7.04 5.69
CA LEU A 92 5.54 -8.23 5.43
C LEU A 92 5.46 -9.04 6.73
N GLU A 93 4.25 -9.47 7.06
CA GLU A 93 4.01 -10.37 8.18
C GLU A 93 3.68 -11.75 7.63
N LEU A 94 4.61 -12.69 7.77
CA LEU A 94 4.39 -14.08 7.38
C LEU A 94 3.67 -14.80 8.51
N LEU A 95 2.52 -15.39 8.22
CA LEU A 95 1.68 -16.08 9.19
C LEU A 95 1.61 -17.58 8.89
N HIS A 96 1.86 -18.40 9.90
CA HIS A 96 1.66 -19.85 9.83
C HIS A 96 0.76 -20.31 10.99
N PRO A 97 -0.15 -21.28 10.79
CA PRO A 97 -1.02 -21.76 11.85
C PRO A 97 -0.25 -22.23 13.09
N LEU A 98 -0.75 -21.87 14.27
CA LEU A 98 -0.32 -22.44 15.55
C LEU A 98 -1.54 -23.08 16.22
N GLY A 99 -1.49 -24.41 16.37
CA GLY A 99 -2.58 -25.21 16.92
C GLY A 99 -3.75 -25.45 15.95
N ASP A 100 -4.64 -26.35 16.35
CA ASP A 100 -5.70 -26.86 15.46
C ASP A 100 -6.82 -25.85 15.16
N LYS A 101 -6.95 -24.82 16.00
CA LYS A 101 -8.00 -23.79 15.92
C LYS A 101 -7.51 -22.46 15.35
N SER A 102 -6.41 -22.46 14.60
CA SER A 102 -5.87 -21.24 14.00
C SER A 102 -6.89 -20.59 13.03
N PRO A 103 -7.09 -19.27 13.10
CA PRO A 103 -8.05 -18.56 12.24
C PRO A 103 -7.68 -18.63 10.75
N ILE A 104 -6.40 -18.84 10.42
CA ILE A 104 -5.89 -18.89 9.04
C ILE A 104 -5.86 -20.31 8.45
N SER A 105 -6.16 -21.35 9.24
CA SER A 105 -6.17 -22.74 8.76
C SER A 105 -7.12 -22.95 7.58
N GLY A 106 -8.33 -22.40 7.66
CA GLY A 106 -9.31 -22.49 6.56
C GLY A 106 -8.85 -21.76 5.30
N PHE A 107 -8.07 -20.68 5.44
CA PHE A 107 -7.49 -19.96 4.30
C PHE A 107 -6.44 -20.82 3.58
N LEU A 108 -5.53 -21.47 4.31
CA LEU A 108 -4.49 -22.33 3.74
C LEU A 108 -5.05 -23.64 3.14
N GLN A 109 -6.18 -24.14 3.66
CA GLN A 109 -6.87 -25.28 3.05
C GLN A 109 -7.38 -24.94 1.64
N LYS A 110 -7.90 -23.72 1.45
CA LYS A 110 -8.35 -23.21 0.14
C LYS A 110 -7.17 -22.82 -0.74
N ASN A 111 -6.17 -22.16 -0.16
CA ASN A 111 -4.99 -21.63 -0.84
C ASN A 111 -3.74 -22.41 -0.40
N LYS A 112 -3.58 -23.63 -0.95
CA LYS A 112 -2.53 -24.57 -0.53
C LYS A 112 -1.10 -24.04 -0.67
N ALA A 113 -0.88 -23.11 -1.60
CA ALA A 113 0.43 -22.47 -1.82
C ALA A 113 0.66 -21.24 -0.91
N GLY A 114 -0.32 -20.87 -0.08
CA GLY A 114 -0.31 -19.60 0.64
C GLY A 114 -0.90 -18.45 -0.16
N GLY A 115 -0.81 -17.23 0.37
CA GLY A 115 -1.29 -16.01 -0.29
C GLY A 115 -1.41 -14.81 0.64
N MET A 116 -1.65 -13.63 0.05
CA MET A 116 -1.96 -12.41 0.82
C MET A 116 -3.28 -12.61 1.57
N HIS A 117 -3.25 -12.40 2.89
CA HIS A 117 -4.39 -12.61 3.77
C HIS A 117 -5.10 -11.30 4.09
N HIS A 118 -4.36 -10.26 4.48
CA HIS A 118 -4.91 -8.96 4.81
C HIS A 118 -3.85 -7.85 4.73
N ILE A 119 -4.30 -6.60 4.80
CA ILE A 119 -3.46 -5.41 4.95
C ILE A 119 -3.86 -4.69 6.24
N CYS A 120 -2.88 -4.12 6.94
CA CYS A 120 -3.12 -3.34 8.15
C CYS A 120 -2.71 -1.88 7.91
N ILE A 121 -3.66 -0.95 8.10
CA ILE A 121 -3.45 0.48 7.93
C ILE A 121 -3.63 1.16 9.29
N GLU A 122 -2.69 2.00 9.65
CA GLU A 122 -2.75 2.77 10.88
C GLU A 122 -3.88 3.81 10.84
N VAL A 123 -4.43 4.12 12.01
CA VAL A 123 -5.41 5.20 12.16
C VAL A 123 -5.02 6.07 13.34
N SER A 124 -5.07 7.39 13.18
CA SER A 124 -4.85 8.34 14.27
C SER A 124 -6.20 8.83 14.78
N THR A 125 -6.46 8.69 16.08
CA THR A 125 -7.58 9.34 16.74
C THR A 125 -7.12 10.73 17.23
N ARG A 126 -7.92 11.79 17.01
CA ARG A 126 -7.73 13.02 17.78
C ARG A 126 -8.08 12.70 19.23
N LYS A 127 -7.11 12.82 20.15
CA LYS A 127 -7.39 12.92 21.59
C LYS A 127 -7.96 14.29 21.90
#